data_AF-A0A8B3CET6-F1
#
_entry.id   AF-A0A8B3CET6-F1
#
_cell.length_a   1.000
_cell.length_b   1.000
_cell.length_c   1.000
_cell.angle_alpha   90.00
_cell.angle_beta   90.00
_cell.angle_gamma   90.00
#
_symmetry.space_group_name_H-M   'P 1'
#
loop_
_entity.id
_entity.type
_entity.pdbx_description
1 polymer ?
#
loop_
_entity_poly.entity_id
_entity_poly.type
_entity_poly.pdbx_seq_one_letter_code
_entity_poly.pdbx_strand_id
1 'polypeptide(L)'
;MKRGNISNMTGALGSDKLSKIIQRFPSIDLYWLLTGRGNIFRDASDAGGKTNCEDEDLPLVIDSMVSNLTNYTELQLRQLKLLQKLIDQNKKERDPLQNR
;
A
#
# COMPACT_ATOMS: atom_id res chain seq x y z
N MET A 1 -26.90 31.41 -13.12
CA MET A 1 -26.74 30.23 -12.25
C MET A 1 -27.78 29.19 -12.66
N LYS A 2 -27.40 28.13 -13.40
CA LYS A 2 -28.32 27.07 -13.85
C LYS A 2 -27.92 25.75 -13.19
N ARG A 3 -28.67 25.35 -12.15
CA ARG A 3 -28.64 24.01 -11.56
C ARG A 3 -29.61 23.11 -12.34
N GLY A 4 -29.18 21.88 -12.64
CA GLY A 4 -30.07 20.72 -12.78
C GLY A 4 -30.28 20.18 -14.20
N ASN A 5 -29.51 19.14 -14.57
CA ASN A 5 -29.83 18.18 -15.65
C ASN A 5 -29.50 16.73 -15.19
N ILE A 6 -29.81 16.38 -13.93
CA ILE A 6 -29.67 15.00 -13.41
C ILE A 6 -31.07 14.38 -13.32
N SER A 7 -31.82 14.45 -14.42
CA SER A 7 -33.25 14.06 -14.43
C SER A 7 -33.51 13.18 -15.66
N ASN A 8 -32.70 12.12 -15.81
CA ASN A 8 -32.92 10.91 -16.62
C ASN A 8 -31.58 10.19 -16.81
N MET A 9 -31.03 9.58 -15.76
CA MET A 9 -29.87 8.67 -15.89
C MET A 9 -30.33 7.23 -15.67
N THR A 10 -31.17 6.74 -16.58
CA THR A 10 -31.40 5.30 -16.77
C THR A 10 -30.52 4.83 -17.91
N GLY A 11 -29.24 4.60 -17.61
CA GLY A 11 -28.23 4.19 -18.57
C GLY A 11 -26.82 4.57 -18.10
N ALA A 12 -25.84 3.76 -18.46
CA ALA A 12 -24.43 4.01 -18.16
C ALA A 12 -24.04 5.47 -18.45
N LEU A 13 -23.17 6.04 -17.62
CA LEU A 13 -22.68 7.41 -17.76
C LEU A 13 -22.23 7.64 -19.21
N GLY A 14 -22.98 8.45 -19.95
CA GLY A 14 -22.73 8.69 -21.38
C GLY A 14 -21.35 9.29 -21.60
N SER A 15 -20.64 8.78 -22.61
CA SER A 15 -19.30 9.25 -23.01
C SER A 15 -19.25 10.76 -23.32
N ASP A 16 -20.40 11.35 -23.66
CA ASP A 16 -20.58 12.78 -23.89
C ASP A 16 -20.36 13.62 -22.63
N LYS A 17 -20.74 13.10 -21.45
CA LYS A 17 -20.58 13.79 -20.17
C LYS A 17 -19.15 13.65 -19.66
N LEU A 18 -18.57 12.46 -19.80
CA LEU A 18 -17.16 12.21 -19.46
C LEU A 18 -16.23 13.08 -20.32
N SER A 19 -16.49 13.16 -21.63
CA SER A 19 -15.73 14.02 -22.55
C SER A 19 -15.77 15.50 -22.12
N LYS A 20 -16.92 16.00 -21.67
CA LYS A 20 -17.05 17.39 -21.16
C LYS A 20 -16.28 17.62 -19.85
N ILE A 21 -16.23 16.61 -18.98
CA ILE A 21 -15.47 16.68 -17.72
C ILE A 21 -13.98 16.72 -18.01
N ILE A 22 -13.48 15.81 -18.84
CA ILE A 22 -12.06 15.77 -19.23
C ILE A 22 -11.66 17.05 -19.99
N GLN A 23 -12.52 17.54 -20.88
CA GLN A 23 -12.26 18.79 -21.61
C GLN A 23 -12.16 20.00 -20.68
N ARG A 24 -12.96 20.04 -19.60
CA ARG A 24 -12.94 21.14 -18.64
C ARG A 24 -11.85 21.00 -17.58
N PHE A 25 -11.49 19.77 -17.24
CA PHE A 25 -10.50 19.42 -16.22
C PHE A 25 -9.53 18.38 -16.79
N PRO A 26 -8.62 18.78 -17.68
CA PRO A 26 -7.70 17.86 -18.37
C PRO A 26 -6.68 17.23 -17.41
N SER A 27 -6.53 17.80 -16.21
CA SER A 27 -5.67 17.28 -15.15
C SER A 27 -6.30 16.13 -14.37
N ILE A 28 -7.58 15.79 -14.55
CA ILE A 28 -8.21 14.67 -13.84
C ILE A 28 -7.92 13.37 -14.58
N ASP A 29 -7.58 12.34 -13.83
CA ASP A 29 -7.36 11.01 -14.37
C ASP A 29 -8.69 10.30 -14.71
N LEU A 30 -8.74 9.73 -15.92
CA LEU A 30 -9.95 9.07 -16.41
C LEU A 30 -10.19 7.73 -15.70
N TYR A 31 -9.13 7.02 -15.33
CA TYR A 31 -9.25 5.74 -14.63
C TYR A 31 -9.84 5.94 -13.23
N TRP A 32 -9.38 6.97 -12.50
CA TRP A 32 -9.98 7.38 -11.23
C TRP A 32 -11.44 7.83 -11.41
N LEU A 33 -11.74 8.63 -12.44
CA LEU A 33 -13.10 9.11 -12.69
C LEU A 33 -14.11 7.97 -12.92
N LEU A 34 -13.66 6.87 -13.54
CA LEU A 34 -14.51 5.71 -13.85
C LEU A 34 -14.60 4.69 -12.71
N THR A 35 -13.51 4.51 -11.96
CA THR A 35 -13.39 3.39 -11.01
C THR A 35 -13.36 3.84 -9.54
N GLY A 36 -13.09 5.12 -9.28
CA GLY A 36 -12.82 5.67 -7.95
C GLY A 36 -11.50 5.21 -7.33
N ARG A 37 -10.64 4.54 -8.09
CA ARG A 37 -9.35 3.99 -7.64
C ARG A 37 -8.19 4.71 -8.31
N GLY A 38 -7.04 4.78 -7.65
CA GLY A 38 -5.86 5.49 -8.15
C GLY A 38 -5.83 6.96 -7.73
N ASN A 39 -5.02 7.77 -8.43
CA ASN A 39 -4.85 9.19 -8.12
C ASN A 39 -5.89 10.05 -8.84
N ILE A 40 -6.35 11.12 -8.18
CA ILE A 40 -7.38 12.01 -8.74
C ILE A 40 -6.85 12.80 -9.92
N PHE A 41 -5.58 13.21 -9.86
CA PHE A 41 -4.94 14.02 -10.88
C PHE A 41 -3.96 13.18 -11.69
N ARG A 42 -3.93 13.42 -13.01
CA ARG A 42 -2.83 12.99 -13.86
C ARG A 42 -1.59 13.74 -13.46
N ASP A 43 -0.57 13.01 -13.06
CA ASP A 43 0.76 13.55 -12.94
C ASP A 43 1.19 14.03 -14.34
N ALA A 44 1.78 15.22 -14.42
CA ALA A 44 2.18 15.84 -15.68
C ALA A 44 3.17 14.98 -16.50
N SER A 45 3.71 13.94 -15.89
CA SER A 45 4.61 12.95 -16.47
C SER A 45 3.90 11.89 -17.33
N ASP A 46 2.57 11.77 -17.27
CA ASP A 46 1.82 10.68 -17.93
C ASP A 46 1.16 11.09 -19.26
N ALA A 47 1.88 11.88 -20.05
CA ALA A 47 1.56 12.16 -21.45
C ALA A 47 2.45 11.32 -22.38
N GLY A 48 2.38 10.00 -22.24
CA GLY A 48 3.06 9.06 -23.13
C GLY A 48 3.67 7.91 -22.35
N GLY A 49 3.03 6.75 -22.43
CA GLY A 49 3.42 5.55 -21.70
C GLY A 49 4.91 5.26 -21.79
N LYS A 50 5.60 5.45 -20.66
CA LYS A 50 6.73 4.67 -20.21
C LYS A 50 6.58 4.50 -18.72
N THR A 51 6.32 3.27 -18.29
CA THR A 51 6.76 2.80 -16.98
C THR A 51 8.23 3.17 -16.86
N ASN A 52 8.58 4.03 -15.90
CA ASN A 52 9.86 4.11 -15.21
C ASN A 52 9.72 5.21 -14.17
N CYS A 53 9.50 4.79 -12.93
CA CYS A 53 9.60 5.65 -11.75
C CYS A 53 11.09 5.79 -11.42
N GLU A 54 11.73 6.80 -11.98
CA GLU A 54 13.13 7.21 -11.72
C GLU A 54 13.10 8.74 -11.90
N ASP A 55 13.44 9.64 -10.97
CA ASP A 55 14.34 9.64 -9.80
C ASP A 55 13.74 10.63 -8.75
N GLU A 56 13.90 10.52 -7.42
CA GLU A 56 15.10 10.50 -6.55
C GLU A 56 14.62 10.00 -5.15
N ASP A 57 15.49 9.37 -4.34
CA ASP A 57 15.25 8.82 -2.98
C ASP A 57 14.56 7.44 -2.80
N LEU A 58 14.17 6.73 -3.86
CA LEU A 58 13.60 5.38 -3.74
C LEU A 58 14.57 4.32 -3.14
N PRO A 59 15.90 4.34 -3.42
CA PRO A 59 16.84 3.37 -2.85
C PRO A 59 17.00 3.49 -1.33
N LEU A 60 17.04 4.70 -0.78
CA LEU A 60 17.21 4.94 0.66
C LEU A 60 15.98 4.53 1.48
N VAL A 61 14.78 4.72 0.91
CA VAL A 61 13.53 4.25 1.53
C VAL A 61 13.48 2.72 1.55
N ILE A 62 13.90 2.08 0.47
CA ILE A 62 14.00 0.62 0.40
C ILE A 62 15.01 0.10 1.42
N ASP A 63 16.22 0.65 1.48
CA ASP A 63 17.26 0.25 2.43
C ASP A 63 16.81 0.45 3.89
N SER A 64 16.12 1.55 4.16
CA SER A 64 15.53 1.82 5.49
C SER A 64 14.45 0.78 5.84
N MET A 65 13.54 0.48 4.91
CA MET A 65 12.51 -0.55 5.14
C MET A 65 13.13 -1.94 5.33
N VAL A 66 14.12 -2.31 4.52
CA VAL A 66 14.85 -3.58 4.62
C VAL A 66 15.61 -3.67 5.94
N SER A 67 16.28 -2.59 6.37
CA SER A 67 17.00 -2.53 7.64
C SER A 67 16.04 -2.69 8.83
N ASN A 68 14.93 -1.94 8.85
CA ASN A 68 13.92 -2.07 9.89
C ASN A 68 13.35 -3.48 9.99
N LEU A 69 13.05 -4.10 8.83
CA LEU A 69 12.53 -5.46 8.77
C LEU A 69 13.56 -6.49 9.27
N THR A 70 14.83 -6.30 8.93
CA THR A 70 15.94 -7.14 9.39
C THR A 70 16.10 -7.02 10.91
N ASN A 71 16.14 -5.80 11.44
CA ASN A 71 16.25 -5.54 12.88
C ASN A 71 15.11 -6.17 13.67
N TYR A 72 13.88 -6.05 13.19
CA TYR A 72 12.71 -6.68 13.81
C TYR A 72 12.82 -8.21 13.81
N THR A 73 13.23 -8.79 12.68
CA THR A 73 13.42 -10.24 12.55
C THR A 73 14.49 -10.75 13.51
N GLU A 74 15.61 -10.04 13.64
CA GLU A 74 16.66 -10.39 14.61
C GLU A 74 16.18 -10.30 16.05
N LEU A 75 15.40 -9.27 16.39
CA LEU A 75 14.83 -9.09 17.72
C LEU A 75 13.88 -10.25 18.07
N GLN A 76 13.00 -10.63 17.13
CA GLN A 76 12.11 -11.78 17.29
C GLN A 76 12.89 -13.08 17.50
N LEU A 77 13.95 -13.31 16.72
CA LEU A 77 14.80 -14.49 16.88
C LEU A 77 15.48 -14.54 18.26
N ARG A 78 15.92 -13.40 18.79
CA ARG A 78 16.49 -13.32 20.15
C ARG A 78 15.45 -13.68 21.21
N GLN A 79 14.22 -13.17 21.08
CA GLN A 79 13.14 -13.49 22.00
C GLN A 79 12.82 -14.99 21.99
N LEU A 80 12.70 -15.60 20.81
CA LEU A 80 12.46 -17.04 20.67
C LEU A 80 13.58 -17.87 21.31
N LYS A 81 14.85 -17.49 21.10
CA LYS A 81 16.00 -18.17 21.74
C LYS A 81 15.96 -18.10 23.26
N LEU A 82 15.55 -16.96 23.84
CA LEU A 82 15.42 -16.81 25.29
C LEU A 82 14.29 -17.67 25.84
N LEU A 83 13.14 -17.70 25.17
CA LEU A 83 12.01 -18.56 25.55
C LEU A 83 12.40 -20.03 25.52
N GLN A 84 13.13 -20.47 24.49
CA GLN A 84 13.62 -21.84 24.42
C GLN A 84 14.54 -22.18 25.60
N LYS A 85 15.49 -21.29 25.94
CA LYS A 85 16.36 -21.48 27.11
C LYS A 85 15.57 -21.61 28.41
N LEU A 86 14.53 -20.79 28.61
CA LEU A 86 13.67 -20.88 29.79
C LEU A 86 12.94 -22.23 29.83
N ILE A 87 12.44 -22.72 28.69
CA ILE A 87 11.80 -24.04 28.60
C ILE A 87 12.80 -25.14 28.98
N ASP A 88 14.02 -25.09 28.46
CA ASP A 88 15.04 -26.10 28.72
C ASP A 88 15.50 -26.09 30.19
N GLN A 89 15.63 -24.91 30.80
CA GLN A 89 15.90 -24.76 32.24
C GLN A 89 14.77 -25.36 33.09
N ASN A 90 13.52 -25.03 32.78
CA ASN A 90 12.35 -25.58 33.49
C ASN A 90 12.25 -27.10 33.36
N LYS A 91 12.58 -27.68 32.20
CA LYS A 91 12.65 -29.15 32.03
C LYS A 91 13.72 -29.77 32.92
N LYS A 92 14.94 -29.22 32.87
CA LYS A 92 16.07 -29.69 33.67
C LYS A 92 15.81 -29.61 35.18
N GLU A 93 15.07 -28.61 35.65
CA GLU A 93 14.70 -28.49 37.07
C GLU A 93 13.58 -29.46 37.50
N ARG A 94 12.72 -29.90 36.57
CA ARG A 94 11.66 -30.87 36.85
C ARG A 94 12.14 -32.32 36.84
N ASP A 95 13.07 -32.67 35.96
CA ASP A 95 13.62 -34.04 35.86
C ASP A 95 14.17 -34.62 37.19
N PRO A 96 14.92 -33.89 38.05
CA PRO A 96 15.42 -34.43 39.31
C PRO A 96 14.34 -34.56 40.40
N LEU A 97 13.20 -33.88 40.28
CA LEU A 97 12.08 -33.97 41.24
C LEU A 97 11.15 -35.16 40.96
N GLN A 98 11.13 -35.63 39.72
CA GLN A 98 10.24 -36.71 39.28
C GLN A 98 10.85 -38.12 39.48
N ASN A 99 12.11 -38.19 39.90
CA ASN A 99 12.89 -39.43 40.07
C ASN A 99 13.18 -39.76 41.56
N ARG A 100 12.29 -39.33 42.48
CA ARG A 100 12.30 -39.69 43.91
C ARG A 100 11.06 -40.46 44.29
#